data_AF-A0A354XYQ9-F1
#
_entry.id   AF-A0A354XYQ9-F1
#
_cell.length_a   1.000
_cell.length_b   1.000
_cell.length_c   1.000
_cell.angle_alpha   90.00
_cell.angle_beta   90.00
_cell.angle_gamma   90.00
#
_symmetry.space_group_name_H-M   'P 1'
#
loop_
_entity.id
_entity.type
_entity.pdbx_description
1 polymer ?
#
loop_
_entity_poly.entity_id
_entity_poly.type
_entity_poly.pdbx_seq_one_letter_code
_entity_poly.pdbx_strand_id
1 'polypeptide(L)'
;MDRRNFIRTGGLALAGAVAAPTFASNLTGNKEAAPVSSAMQHFGVTHADVRKTLTAALEKGGDYADLFFEHTFTNSVGLQDGAVNRTNSNIDFGMGVRVLAGDQTGYA
;
A
#
# COMPACT_ATOMS: atom_id res chain seq x y z
N MET A 1 14.69 -18.01 -29.32
CA MET A 1 15.35 -17.92 -28.00
C MET A 1 14.76 -18.99 -27.09
N ASP A 2 15.57 -19.91 -26.57
CA ASP A 2 15.08 -21.03 -25.76
C ASP A 2 15.08 -20.67 -24.27
N ARG A 3 13.96 -20.89 -23.58
CA ARG A 3 13.71 -20.42 -22.20
C ARG A 3 14.72 -20.97 -21.19
N ARG A 4 15.25 -22.16 -21.47
CA ARG A 4 16.26 -22.84 -20.64
C ARG A 4 17.62 -22.15 -20.69
N ASN A 5 17.99 -21.60 -21.84
CA ASN A 5 19.26 -20.89 -21.98
C ASN A 5 19.25 -19.56 -21.25
N PHE A 6 18.10 -18.87 -21.21
CA PHE A 6 17.93 -17.62 -20.48
C PHE A 6 18.19 -17.76 -18.96
N ILE A 7 17.64 -18.80 -18.32
CA ILE A 7 17.83 -19.03 -16.88
C ILE A 7 19.28 -19.40 -16.55
N ARG A 8 19.92 -20.22 -17.40
CA ARG A 8 21.32 -20.62 -17.18
C ARG A 8 22.30 -19.47 -17.35
N THR A 9 22.05 -18.59 -18.32
CA THR A 9 22.88 -17.40 -18.55
C THR A 9 22.65 -16.33 -17.46
N GLY A 10 21.42 -16.21 -16.93
CA GLY A 10 21.11 -15.29 -15.83
C GLY A 10 21.75 -15.66 -14.49
N GLY A 11 21.97 -16.95 -14.21
CA GLY A 11 22.54 -17.42 -12.93
C GLY A 11 24.06 -17.22 -12.76
N LEU A 12 24.81 -16.93 -13.84
CA LEU A 12 26.28 -16.89 -13.80
C LEU A 12 26.89 -15.48 -13.58
N ALA A 13 26.07 -14.42 -13.57
CA ALA A 13 26.55 -13.03 -13.52
C ALA A 13 26.94 -12.52 -12.11
N LEU A 14 26.91 -13.36 -11.07
CA LEU A 14 27.15 -12.94 -9.67
C LEU A 14 28.61 -13.10 -9.20
N ALA A 15 29.52 -13.63 -10.01
CA ALA A 15 30.94 -13.81 -9.63
C ALA A 15 31.84 -12.59 -9.94
N GLY A 16 31.25 -11.44 -10.27
CA GLY A 16 31.95 -10.21 -10.65
C GLY A 16 31.55 -9.00 -9.80
N ALA A 17 31.95 -9.02 -8.53
CA ALA A 17 32.49 -7.89 -7.77
C ALA A 17 31.90 -6.45 -7.97
N VAL A 18 31.31 -5.94 -6.88
CA VAL A 18 31.48 -4.58 -6.28
C VAL A 18 30.71 -3.33 -6.75
N ALA A 19 29.61 -3.41 -7.50
CA ALA A 19 28.79 -2.21 -7.79
C ALA A 19 27.28 -2.36 -7.56
N ALA A 20 26.85 -3.28 -6.69
CA ALA A 20 25.46 -3.26 -6.25
C ALA A 20 25.30 -2.14 -5.20
N PRO A 21 24.44 -1.13 -5.42
CA PRO A 21 24.13 -0.19 -4.35
C PRO A 21 23.59 -0.99 -3.16
N THR A 22 24.14 -0.69 -2.00
CA THR A 22 23.83 -1.28 -0.70
C THR A 22 22.35 -1.11 -0.34
N PHE A 23 21.50 -2.03 -0.81
CA PHE A 23 20.10 -2.12 -0.38
C PHE A 23 19.93 -2.56 1.09
N ALA A 24 21.02 -2.85 1.80
CA ALA A 24 21.02 -3.27 3.20
C ALA A 24 21.08 -2.13 4.24
N SER A 25 21.16 -0.85 3.83
CA SER A 25 21.41 0.26 4.77
C SER A 25 20.20 0.70 5.61
N ASN A 26 19.01 0.13 5.42
CA ASN A 26 17.79 0.56 6.13
C ASN A 26 17.35 -0.35 7.27
N LEU A 27 18.24 -1.17 7.84
CA LEU A 27 17.84 -2.17 8.83
C LEU A 27 17.75 -1.67 10.28
N THR A 28 18.23 -0.46 10.63
CA THR A 28 18.35 -0.02 12.04
C THR A 28 17.60 1.27 12.41
N GLY A 29 16.52 1.64 11.72
CA GLY A 29 15.59 2.67 12.17
C GLY A 29 14.35 2.05 12.82
N ASN A 30 13.76 2.70 13.84
CA ASN A 30 12.46 2.30 14.41
C ASN A 30 11.40 2.20 13.30
N LYS A 31 11.18 0.98 12.79
CA LYS A 31 10.43 0.73 11.55
C LYS A 31 8.92 0.83 11.71
N GLU A 32 8.37 0.97 12.92
CA GLU A 32 6.92 1.01 13.12
C GLU A 32 6.32 2.42 13.01
N ALA A 33 7.04 3.46 13.44
CA ALA A 33 6.58 4.85 13.31
C ALA A 33 6.76 5.42 11.88
N ALA A 34 7.74 4.90 11.14
CA ALA A 34 8.04 5.30 9.77
C ALA A 34 6.89 5.05 8.78
N PRO A 35 6.26 3.86 8.71
CA PRO A 35 5.18 3.57 7.76
C PRO A 35 3.91 4.36 8.07
N VAL A 36 3.55 4.53 9.35
CA VAL A 36 2.38 5.34 9.73
C VAL A 36 2.61 6.82 9.38
N SER A 37 3.79 7.36 9.70
CA SER A 37 4.15 8.73 9.34
C SER A 37 4.14 8.95 7.83
N SER A 38 4.68 8.01 7.05
CA SER A 38 4.66 8.05 5.59
C SER A 38 3.24 7.97 5.03
N ALA A 39 2.37 7.12 5.60
CA ALA A 39 0.97 7.03 5.20
C ALA A 39 0.23 8.34 5.50
N MET A 40 0.39 8.88 6.71
CA MET A 40 -0.22 10.16 7.09
C MET A 40 0.21 11.31 6.18
N GLN A 41 1.49 11.37 5.82
CA GLN A 41 1.99 12.33 4.84
C GLN A 41 1.38 12.11 3.46
N HIS A 42 1.28 10.85 3.01
CA HIS A 42 0.69 10.47 1.73
C HIS A 42 -0.79 10.87 1.62
N PHE A 43 -1.57 10.66 2.68
CA PHE A 43 -2.99 11.05 2.76
C PHE A 43 -3.20 12.51 3.15
N GLY A 44 -2.13 13.25 3.49
CA GLY A 44 -2.21 14.65 3.90
C GLY A 44 -2.95 14.88 5.24
N VAL A 45 -2.94 13.89 6.13
CA VAL A 45 -3.64 13.94 7.43
C VAL A 45 -2.69 14.05 8.60
N THR A 46 -3.11 14.74 9.65
CA THR A 46 -2.34 14.88 10.90
C THR A 46 -2.88 13.98 12.00
N HIS A 47 -2.12 13.83 13.08
CA HIS A 47 -2.58 13.10 14.26
C HIS A 47 -3.81 13.76 14.91
N ALA A 48 -3.93 15.08 14.76
CA ALA A 48 -5.09 15.82 15.23
C ALA A 48 -6.36 15.49 14.42
N ASP A 49 -6.23 15.32 13.10
CA ASP A 49 -7.35 14.94 12.23
C ASP A 49 -7.86 13.53 12.54
N VAL A 50 -6.93 12.58 12.70
CA VAL A 50 -7.26 11.20 13.12
C VAL A 50 -7.98 11.20 14.46
N ARG A 51 -7.45 11.93 15.46
CA ARG A 51 -8.07 12.03 16.78
C ARG A 51 -9.45 12.67 16.71
N LYS A 52 -9.59 13.77 15.98
CA LYS A 52 -10.87 14.47 15.80
C LYS A 52 -11.92 13.55 15.18
N THR A 53 -11.54 12.78 14.17
CA THR A 53 -12.44 11.85 13.48
C THR A 53 -12.88 10.71 14.40
N LEU A 54 -11.94 10.11 15.14
CA LEU A 54 -12.26 9.06 16.12
C LEU A 54 -13.15 9.58 17.26
N THR A 55 -12.89 10.80 17.74
CA THR A 55 -13.74 11.44 18.76
C THR A 55 -15.16 11.64 18.24
N ALA A 56 -15.33 12.16 17.02
CA ALA A 56 -16.65 12.31 16.41
C ALA A 56 -17.34 10.96 16.17
N ALA A 57 -16.59 9.92 15.77
CA ALA A 57 -17.12 8.58 15.54
C ALA A 57 -17.65 7.94 16.84
N LEU A 58 -16.98 8.17 17.97
CA LEU A 58 -17.33 7.60 19.27
C LEU A 58 -18.30 8.46 20.09
N GLU A 59 -18.62 9.70 19.66
CA GLU A 59 -19.37 10.69 20.45
C GLU A 59 -20.77 10.22 20.89
N LYS A 60 -21.35 9.24 20.17
CA LYS A 60 -22.70 8.70 20.41
C LYS A 60 -22.73 7.38 21.19
N GLY A 61 -21.60 6.97 21.77
CA GLY A 61 -21.52 5.78 22.62
C GLY A 61 -21.12 4.50 21.90
N GLY A 62 -20.24 4.60 20.89
CA GLY A 62 -19.55 3.42 20.35
C GLY A 62 -18.48 2.91 21.32
N ASP A 63 -18.28 1.59 21.36
CA ASP A 63 -17.26 0.93 22.17
C ASP A 63 -15.88 0.97 21.48
N TYR A 64 -15.88 0.97 20.15
CA TYR A 64 -14.68 0.93 19.34
C TYR A 64 -14.88 1.65 18.02
N ALA A 65 -13.83 2.30 17.52
CA ALA A 65 -13.81 2.85 16.19
C ALA A 65 -12.43 2.67 15.55
N ASP A 66 -12.43 2.40 14.24
CA ASP A 66 -11.23 2.41 13.42
C ASP A 66 -11.42 3.27 12.17
N LEU A 67 -10.28 3.70 11.63
CA LEU A 67 -10.18 4.41 10.36
C LEU A 67 -9.34 3.54 9.43
N PHE A 68 -9.88 3.23 8.25
CA PHE A 68 -9.17 2.49 7.22
C PHE A 68 -8.91 3.42 6.04
N PHE A 69 -7.65 3.58 5.64
CA PHE A 69 -7.26 4.42 4.51
C PHE A 69 -6.79 3.54 3.36
N GLU A 70 -7.23 3.85 2.14
CA GLU A 70 -6.85 3.11 0.95
C GLU A 70 -6.36 4.02 -0.17
N HIS A 71 -5.36 3.52 -0.89
CA HIS A 71 -4.90 4.07 -2.15
C HIS A 71 -4.45 2.95 -3.07
N THR A 72 -5.28 2.61 -4.05
CA THR A 72 -5.08 1.48 -4.94
C THR A 72 -4.91 1.95 -6.37
N PHE A 73 -3.77 1.64 -6.97
CA PHE A 73 -3.53 1.81 -8.40
C PHE A 73 -3.74 0.47 -9.10
N THR A 74 -4.71 0.40 -10.00
CA THR A 74 -4.97 -0.79 -10.82
C THR A 74 -4.71 -0.48 -12.27
N ASN A 75 -3.76 -1.18 -12.87
CA ASN A 75 -3.45 -1.07 -14.30
C ASN A 75 -3.70 -2.42 -14.97
N SER A 76 -4.33 -2.41 -16.14
CA SER A 76 -4.56 -3.61 -16.95
C SER A 76 -4.30 -3.32 -18.42
N VAL A 77 -3.73 -4.31 -19.10
CA VAL A 77 -3.38 -4.25 -20.53
C VAL A 77 -3.87 -5.54 -21.17
N GLY A 78 -4.69 -5.41 -22.22
CA GLY A 78 -5.23 -6.52 -22.99
C GLY A 78 -4.58 -6.60 -24.36
N LEU A 79 -3.95 -7.74 -24.64
CA LEU A 79 -3.35 -8.07 -25.93
C LEU A 79 -4.21 -9.12 -26.65
N GLN A 80 -4.55 -8.84 -27.90
CA GLN A 80 -5.34 -9.72 -28.76
C GLN A 80 -4.88 -9.56 -30.21
N ASP A 81 -4.88 -10.63 -30.99
CA ASP A 81 -4.47 -10.64 -32.41
C ASP A 81 -3.06 -10.05 -32.66
N GLY A 82 -2.14 -10.25 -31.71
CA GLY A 82 -0.76 -9.77 -31.80
C GLY A 82 -0.57 -8.28 -31.51
N ALA A 83 -1.64 -7.57 -31.11
CA ALA A 83 -1.61 -6.14 -30.77
C ALA A 83 -2.23 -5.86 -29.40
N VAL A 84 -1.79 -4.79 -28.74
CA VAL A 84 -2.46 -4.28 -27.54
C VAL A 84 -3.70 -3.51 -27.99
N ASN A 85 -4.88 -4.01 -27.62
CA ASN A 85 -6.16 -3.46 -28.07
C ASN A 85 -6.98 -2.86 -26.93
N ARG A 86 -6.58 -3.09 -25.66
CA ARG A 86 -7.25 -2.56 -24.49
C ARG A 86 -6.22 -2.14 -23.44
N THR A 87 -6.42 -0.99 -22.83
CA THR A 87 -5.66 -0.54 -21.66
C THR A 87 -6.63 0.13 -20.70
N ASN A 88 -6.45 -0.09 -19.40
CA ASN A 88 -7.22 0.57 -18.36
C ASN A 88 -6.34 0.87 -17.16
N SER A 89 -6.48 2.07 -16.62
CA SER A 89 -5.84 2.51 -15.39
C SER A 89 -6.92 3.09 -14.48
N ASN A 90 -6.99 2.58 -13.26
CA ASN A 90 -7.92 3.02 -12.24
C ASN A 90 -7.15 3.39 -10.98
N ILE A 91 -7.59 4.46 -10.33
CA ILE A 91 -7.12 4.86 -9.02
C ILE A 91 -8.35 4.83 -8.11
N ASP A 92 -8.24 4.06 -7.02
CA ASP A 92 -9.17 4.13 -5.91
C ASP A 92 -8.47 4.79 -4.72
N PHE A 93 -9.12 5.75 -4.08
CA PHE A 93 -8.53 6.53 -3.00
C PHE A 93 -9.60 6.99 -2.03
N GLY A 94 -9.44 6.66 -0.77
CA GLY A 94 -10.47 6.97 0.23
C GLY A 94 -10.07 6.62 1.65
N MET A 95 -11.05 6.85 2.53
CA MET A 95 -10.98 6.48 3.93
C MET A 95 -12.37 6.05 4.38
N GLY A 96 -12.47 4.92 5.07
CA GLY A 96 -13.69 4.41 5.68
C GLY A 96 -13.61 4.47 7.21
N VAL A 97 -14.75 4.73 7.84
CA VAL A 97 -14.90 4.78 9.30
C VAL A 97 -15.78 3.62 9.74
N ARG A 98 -15.29 2.80 10.66
CA ARG A 98 -16.10 1.77 11.31
C ARG A 98 -16.28 2.09 12.78
N VAL A 99 -17.51 1.93 13.28
CA VAL A 99 -17.84 2.07 14.70
C VAL A 99 -18.58 0.82 15.17
N LEU A 100 -18.21 0.29 16.33
CA LEU A 100 -18.86 -0.86 16.96
C LEU A 100 -19.56 -0.43 18.25
N ALA A 101 -20.74 -0.98 18.51
CA ALA A 101 -21.50 -0.83 19.75
C ALA A 101 -22.13 -2.18 20.12
N GLY A 102 -21.51 -2.90 21.06
CA GLY A 102 -21.79 -4.32 21.31
C GLY A 102 -21.67 -5.14 20.03
N ASP A 103 -22.78 -5.77 19.62
CA ASP A 103 -22.85 -6.58 18.39
C ASP A 103 -23.22 -5.75 17.14
N GLN A 104 -23.44 -4.44 17.26
CA GLN A 104 -23.80 -3.55 16.14
C GLN A 104 -22.57 -2.93 15.48
N THR A 105 -22.64 -2.72 14.17
CA THR A 105 -21.59 -2.08 13.38
C THR A 105 -22.17 -0.98 12.49
N GLY A 106 -21.58 0.21 12.54
CA GLY A 106 -21.77 1.28 11.56
C GLY A 106 -20.56 1.41 10.64
N TYR A 107 -20.80 1.69 9.36
CA TYR A 107 -19.75 1.88 8.35
C TYR A 107 -20.14 3.02 7.40
N ALA A 108 -19.16 3.84 7.02
CA ALA A 108 -19.29 4.95 6.07
C ALA A 108 -17.97 5.20 5.35
#